data_AF-A0A935RM61-F1
#
_entry.id   AF-A0A935RM61-F1
#
_cell.length_a   1.000
_cell.length_b   1.000
_cell.length_c   1.000
_cell.angle_alpha   90.00
_cell.angle_beta   90.00
_cell.angle_gamma   90.00
#
_symmetry.space_group_name_H-M   'P 1'
#
loop_
_entity.id
_entity.type
_entity.pdbx_description
1 polymer ?
#
loop_
_entity_poly.entity_id
_entity_poly.type
_entity_poly.pdbx_seq_one_letter_code
_entity_poly.pdbx_strand_id
1 'polypeptide(L)'
;MADDAREQLAAIARRWVEEGWCAGDGSRPAGTIVDELHHPDFIDHDSGGRAADNAGFRAGIVALLAAFPDLEARRGRRWSNPAPLRRRKWCQQWRT
;
A
#
# COMPACT_ATOMS: atom_id res chain seq x y z
N MET A 1 -9.93 18.51 10.78
CA MET A 1 -10.40 17.20 11.29
C MET A 1 -10.45 16.14 10.18
N ALA A 2 -11.39 16.20 9.20
CA ALA A 2 -11.47 15.18 8.15
C ALA A 2 -10.30 15.22 7.15
N ASP A 3 -9.80 16.42 6.81
CA ASP A 3 -8.62 16.55 5.96
C ASP A 3 -7.34 16.04 6.65
N ASP A 4 -7.18 16.29 7.95
CA ASP A 4 -6.03 15.79 8.71
C ASP A 4 -5.99 14.27 8.78
N ALA A 5 -7.15 13.62 8.98
CA ALA A 5 -7.25 12.15 8.98
C ALA A 5 -6.90 11.56 7.60
N ARG A 6 -7.35 12.21 6.51
CA ARG A 6 -7.03 11.79 5.14
C ARG A 6 -5.53 11.92 4.84
N GLU A 7 -4.91 13.00 5.29
CA GLU A 7 -3.47 13.21 5.12
C GLU A 7 -2.64 12.22 5.93
N GLN A 8 -3.06 11.92 7.17
CA GLN A 8 -2.43 10.89 8.00
C GLN A 8 -2.52 9.50 7.37
N LEU A 9 -3.69 9.12 6.87
CA LEU A 9 -3.86 7.85 6.14
C LEU A 9 -3.00 7.80 4.88
N ALA A 10 -2.91 8.90 4.13
CA ALA A 10 -2.03 8.98 2.97
C ALA A 10 -0.55 8.84 3.35
N ALA A 11 -0.12 9.41 4.48
CA ALA A 11 1.24 9.26 4.99
C ALA A 11 1.54 7.82 5.40
N ILE A 12 0.62 7.15 6.12
CA ILE A 12 0.74 5.74 6.51
C ILE A 12 0.84 4.85 5.27
N ALA A 13 -0.03 5.06 4.27
CA ALA A 13 -0.02 4.29 3.03
C ALA A 13 1.29 4.47 2.24
N ARG A 14 1.83 5.70 2.15
CA ARG A 14 3.13 5.94 1.50
C ARG A 14 4.25 5.21 2.21
N ARG A 15 4.29 5.31 3.54
CA ARG A 15 5.29 4.64 4.37
C ARG A 15 5.24 3.12 4.17
N TRP A 16 4.04 2.53 4.15
CA TRP A 16 3.88 1.10 3.90
C TRP A 16 4.43 0.67 2.53
N VAL A 17 4.23 1.48 1.50
CA VAL A 17 4.73 1.19 0.15
C VAL A 17 6.25 1.30 0.09
N GLU A 18 6.79 2.38 0.64
CA GLU A 18 8.22 2.69 0.59
C GLU A 18 9.03 1.71 1.45
N GLU A 19 8.58 1.42 2.67
CA GLU A 19 9.32 0.59 3.62
C GLU A 19 8.93 -0.90 3.55
N GLY A 20 7.75 -1.23 3.00
CA GLY A 20 7.28 -2.61 2.88
C GLY A 20 7.55 -3.27 1.54
N TRP A 21 7.37 -2.54 0.44
CA TRP A 21 7.46 -3.11 -0.92
C TRP A 21 8.68 -2.65 -1.71
N CYS A 22 9.36 -1.59 -1.26
CA CYS A 22 10.56 -1.07 -1.91
C CYS A 22 11.83 -1.26 -1.07
N ALA A 23 11.82 -2.16 -0.08
CA ALA A 23 12.95 -2.44 0.81
C ALA A 23 14.14 -3.16 0.15
N GLY A 24 14.26 -3.10 -1.18
CA GLY A 24 15.30 -3.76 -1.98
C GLY A 24 16.72 -3.20 -1.78
N ASP A 25 16.90 -2.13 -1.03
CA ASP A 25 18.22 -1.58 -0.70
C ASP A 25 18.87 -2.21 0.55
N GLY A 26 18.17 -3.13 1.23
CA GLY A 26 18.68 -3.83 2.41
C GLY A 26 18.81 -2.95 3.67
N SER A 27 18.25 -1.74 3.67
CA SER A 27 18.33 -0.80 4.79
C SER A 27 17.58 -1.26 6.05
N ARG A 28 16.65 -2.21 5.93
CA ARG A 28 15.90 -2.80 7.06
C ARG A 28 15.60 -4.29 6.87
N PRO A 29 15.40 -5.05 7.96
CA PRO A 29 14.89 -6.42 7.88
C PRO A 29 13.49 -6.43 7.24
N ALA A 30 13.32 -7.27 6.22
CA ALA A 30 12.04 -7.47 5.56
C ALA A 30 10.94 -7.82 6.58
N GLY A 31 9.73 -7.28 6.36
CA GLY A 31 8.56 -7.55 7.19
C GLY A 31 8.43 -6.72 8.47
N THR A 32 9.44 -5.96 8.91
CA THR A 32 9.38 -5.14 10.15
C THR A 32 8.24 -4.10 10.10
N ILE A 33 7.96 -3.54 8.92
CA ILE A 33 6.88 -2.56 8.74
C ILE A 33 5.49 -3.14 9.05
N VAL A 34 5.34 -4.46 8.96
CA VAL A 34 4.07 -5.12 9.27
C VAL A 34 3.75 -4.96 10.75
N ASP A 35 4.73 -5.25 11.61
CA ASP A 35 4.60 -5.13 13.07
C ASP A 35 4.36 -3.68 13.50
N GLU A 36 4.89 -2.71 12.75
CA GLU A 36 4.77 -1.27 13.07
C GLU A 36 3.44 -0.65 12.64
N LEU A 37 2.87 -1.08 11.51
CA LEU A 37 1.69 -0.44 10.92
C LEU A 37 0.39 -1.23 11.09
N HIS A 38 0.47 -2.54 11.34
CA HIS A 38 -0.72 -3.38 11.48
C HIS A 38 -1.04 -3.61 12.95
N HIS A 39 -2.33 -3.64 13.26
CA HIS A 39 -2.79 -4.10 14.57
C HIS A 39 -2.38 -5.57 14.77
N PRO A 40 -2.08 -6.02 16.01
CA PRO A 40 -1.78 -7.42 16.29
C PRO A 40 -2.84 -8.40 15.76
N ASP A 41 -4.11 -7.99 15.82
CA ASP A 41 -5.27 -8.78 15.33
C ASP A 41 -5.58 -8.55 13.83
N PHE A 42 -4.62 -8.06 13.05
CA PHE A 42 -4.78 -7.90 11.62
C PHE A 42 -5.05 -9.25 10.92
N ILE A 43 -5.98 -9.22 9.96
CA ILE A 43 -6.37 -10.37 9.13
C ILE A 43 -6.15 -10.05 7.65
N ASP A 44 -5.31 -10.85 6.99
CA ASP A 44 -5.10 -10.86 5.55
C ASP A 44 -6.23 -11.63 4.86
N HIS A 45 -7.07 -10.92 4.12
CA HIS A 45 -8.19 -11.50 3.37
C HIS A 45 -7.77 -12.16 2.06
N ASP A 46 -6.51 -12.00 1.63
CA ASP A 46 -5.95 -12.59 0.42
C ASP A 46 -4.61 -13.30 0.70
N SER A 47 -4.65 -14.22 1.67
CA SER A 47 -3.43 -14.87 2.16
C SER A 47 -2.74 -15.78 1.15
N GLY A 48 -3.41 -16.13 0.04
CA GLY A 48 -2.82 -16.96 -1.03
C GLY A 48 -2.28 -18.31 -0.52
N GLY A 49 -2.91 -18.89 0.51
CA GLY A 49 -2.49 -20.15 1.12
C GLY A 49 -1.53 -20.03 2.31
N ARG A 50 -1.10 -18.82 2.66
CA ARG A 50 -0.40 -18.53 3.93
C ARG A 50 -1.40 -18.45 5.08
N ALA A 51 -0.90 -18.50 6.32
CA ALA A 51 -1.72 -18.12 7.47
C ALA A 51 -2.21 -16.66 7.28
N ALA A 52 -3.48 -16.43 7.61
CA ALA A 52 -4.16 -15.14 7.39
C ALA A 52 -3.92 -14.14 8.52
N ASP A 53 -3.16 -14.50 9.55
CA ASP A 53 -2.84 -13.61 10.67
C ASP A 53 -1.66 -12.69 10.34
N ASN A 54 -1.41 -11.73 11.24
CA ASN A 54 -0.31 -10.78 11.12
C ASN A 54 1.06 -11.47 10.95
N ALA A 55 1.31 -12.54 11.71
CA ALA A 55 2.54 -13.33 11.61
C ALA A 55 2.70 -14.00 10.23
N GLY A 56 1.63 -14.60 9.70
CA GLY A 56 1.59 -15.21 8.38
C GLY A 56 1.73 -14.20 7.24
N PHE A 57 1.20 -12.99 7.43
CA PHE A 57 1.39 -11.88 6.50
C PHE A 57 2.86 -11.43 6.45
N ARG A 58 3.46 -11.19 7.62
CA ARG A 58 4.89 -10.84 7.76
C ARG A 58 5.80 -11.89 7.14
N ALA A 59 5.58 -13.16 7.46
CA ALA A 59 6.37 -14.26 6.89
C ALA A 59 6.23 -14.32 5.36
N GLY A 60 5.03 -14.05 4.83
CA GLY A 60 4.78 -13.96 3.39
C GLY A 60 5.59 -12.86 2.70
N ILE A 61 5.62 -11.65 3.28
CA ILE A 61 6.41 -10.53 2.74
C ILE A 61 7.90 -10.87 2.72
N VAL A 62 8.43 -11.45 3.80
CA VAL A 62 9.84 -11.86 3.87
C VAL A 62 10.17 -12.90 2.80
N ALA A 63 9.34 -13.93 2.66
CA ALA A 63 9.55 -14.97 1.66
C ALA A 63 9.47 -14.42 0.23
N LEU A 64 8.54 -13.51 -0.04
CA LEU A 64 8.35 -12.90 -1.35
C LEU A 64 9.54 -12.02 -1.75
N LEU A 65 10.01 -11.14 -0.86
CA LEU A 65 11.18 -10.29 -1.13
C LEU A 65 12.47 -11.11 -1.26
N ALA A 66 12.61 -12.21 -0.53
CA ALA A 66 13.73 -13.12 -0.69
C ALA A 66 13.70 -13.86 -2.04
N ALA A 67 12.50 -14.22 -2.54
CA ALA A 67 12.32 -14.89 -3.83
C ALA A 67 12.50 -13.94 -5.03
N PHE A 68 12.18 -12.66 -4.86
CA PHE A 68 12.29 -11.63 -5.89
C PHE A 68 13.04 -10.40 -5.36
N PRO A 69 14.39 -10.44 -5.31
CA PRO A 69 15.19 -9.35 -4.76
C PRO A 69 15.08 -8.01 -5.52
N ASP A 70 14.60 -8.05 -6.75
CA ASP A 70 14.36 -6.89 -7.63
C ASP A 70 12.90 -6.41 -7.59
N LEU A 71 12.06 -6.98 -6.71
CA LEU A 71 10.67 -6.57 -6.55
C LEU A 71 10.60 -5.13 -6.00
N GLU A 72 9.95 -4.24 -6.75
CA GLU A 72 9.68 -2.87 -6.33
C GLU A 72 8.23 -2.47 -6.64
N ALA A 73 7.60 -1.72 -5.72
CA ALA A 73 6.32 -1.09 -5.99
C ALA A 73 6.53 0.21 -6.79
N ARG A 74 6.04 0.23 -8.04
CA ARG A 74 6.09 1.43 -8.88
C ARG A 74 5.08 2.47 -8.40
N ARG A 75 5.56 3.62 -7.93
CA ARG A 75 4.73 4.81 -7.68
C ARG A 75 4.18 5.33 -9.00
N GLY A 76 2.89 5.16 -9.26
CA GLY A 76 2.22 5.78 -10.40
C GLY A 76 2.28 7.31 -10.31
N ARG A 77 2.37 8.01 -11.44
CA ARG A 77 2.45 9.49 -11.53
C ARG A 77 1.27 10.25 -10.90
N ARG A 78 0.28 9.56 -10.31
CA ARG A 78 -0.97 10.10 -9.76
C ARG A 78 -0.97 10.21 -8.22
N TRP A 79 0.16 10.02 -7.54
CA TRP A 79 0.23 10.28 -6.08
C TRP A 79 0.72 11.67 -5.70
N SER A 80 1.32 12.38 -6.65
CA SER A 80 1.74 13.77 -6.46
C SER A 80 0.63 14.68 -7.00
N ASN A 81 -0.10 15.33 -6.09
CA ASN A 81 -1.05 16.45 -6.29
C ASN A 81 -2.55 16.08 -6.46
N PRO A 82 -3.43 16.39 -5.48
CA PRO A 82 -4.86 16.46 -5.72
C PRO A 82 -5.16 17.81 -6.39
N ALA A 83 -4.87 17.91 -7.70
CA ALA A 83 -5.49 19.00 -8.46
C ALA A 83 -7.02 18.86 -8.29
N PRO A 84 -7.76 19.92 -7.93
CA PRO A 84 -9.20 19.83 -7.72
C PRO A 84 -9.84 19.27 -8.98
N LEU A 85 -10.72 18.27 -8.80
CA LEU A 85 -11.48 17.67 -9.88
C LEU A 85 -12.29 18.78 -10.57
N ARG A 86 -11.73 19.35 -11.65
CA ARG A 86 -12.50 20.15 -12.59
C ARG A 86 -13.59 19.23 -13.11
N ARG A 87 -14.83 19.50 -12.68
CA ARG A 87 -16.06 18.88 -13.20
C ARG A 87 -16.02 19.00 -14.72
N ARG A 88 -15.56 17.96 -15.41
CA ARG A 88 -15.74 17.85 -16.86
C ARG A 88 -17.21 17.55 -17.06
N LYS A 89 -17.96 18.57 -17.47
CA LYS A 89 -19.28 18.40 -18.08
C LYS A 89 -19.10 17.47 -19.27
N TRP A 90 -19.50 16.21 -19.13
CA TRP A 90 -19.67 15.32 -20.28
C TRP A 90 -21.04 15.61 -20.87
N CYS A 91 -21.02 16.01 -22.13
CA CYS A 91 -22.16 16.46 -22.92
C CYS A 91 -23.21 15.35 -23.14
N GLN A 92 -24.42 15.85 -23.29
CA GLN A 92 -25.55 15.26 -24.00
C GLN A 92 -25.12 14.46 -25.24
N GLN A 93 -25.64 13.25 -25.39
CA GLN A 93 -26.30 12.75 -26.61
C GLN A 93 -26.59 11.27 -26.39
N TRP A 94 -27.84 10.94 -26.01
CA TRP A 94 -28.56 9.72 -26.37
C TRP A 94 -30.02 9.92 -25.95
N ARG A 95 -30.82 10.57 -26.80
CA ARG A 95 -32.27 10.42 -26.87
C ARG A 95 -32.71 10.59 -28.31
N THR A 96 -33.37 9.53 -28.78
CA THR A 96 -34.15 9.30 -30.01
C THR A 96 -33.42 9.41 -31.33
#